data_AF-A0A5K3FQ27-F1
#
_entry.id   AF-A0A5K3FQ27-F1
#
_cell.length_a   1.000
_cell.length_b   1.000
_cell.length_c   1.000
_cell.angle_alpha   90.00
_cell.angle_beta   90.00
_cell.angle_gamma   90.00
#
_symmetry.space_group_name_H-M   'P 1'
#
loop_
_entity.id
_entity.type
_entity.pdbx_description
1 polymer ?
#
loop_
_entity_poly.entity_id
_entity_poly.type
_entity_poly.pdbx_seq_one_letter_code
_entity_poly.pdbx_strand_id
1 'polypeptide(L)'
;MGFGNESRIKEALLSCENDVDSAITFLVNDNFGPHVRIQDGQSSEKDSPSVTSVGRFPVEELKKLEDTLYVEKWNIPCLRSQSLGICLLAAIQVIKNGGASAFTTTDGLERFMNKCLNECLSKFLTSSAVLQWDADTLEGVHNMLELVIQLAVECLAAGKKLCTDQPSGQTSVVQDLIGVAFAYLEAIFNPECSYHQRCRDRSSNIGNYIDSFNNWSSLSSSETGDGDSRHLFAEPLPAPKNFYLVNLLNCFGVHGGFELIRWYVTRHHFPLKGMQSTLGPLANVAEYLTMETMCRYASWPIIRTLWLIHNLTSEDCNPQESRIFDLVTSVRVLCYRFASLASSSSSNEAAYVFNSSFPFTVVDFTQPRQPDWDSLVEQYPSIPPTAPFFSVSRVDERHLAILLASLCPPAGAGSSFKVRMLACRHLIDQLSAVQQARSADAAIKSNASAATPVVTSMSILAAENQAFLKRRKVHKLIRYDVLMTWVR
;
A
#
# COMPACT_ATOMS: atom_id res chain seq x y z
N MET A 1 -21.58 -39.40 0.82
CA MET A 1 -21.47 -37.98 1.22
C MET A 1 -22.69 -37.24 0.69
N GLY A 2 -23.20 -36.23 1.41
CA GLY A 2 -24.58 -35.71 1.25
C GLY A 2 -24.85 -34.78 0.07
N PHE A 3 -24.33 -35.07 -1.13
CA PHE A 3 -24.57 -34.27 -2.33
C PHE A 3 -25.96 -34.58 -2.92
N GLY A 4 -27.00 -33.92 -2.41
CA GLY A 4 -28.41 -34.23 -2.70
C GLY A 4 -28.95 -33.88 -4.11
N ASN A 5 -28.08 -33.66 -5.11
CA ASN A 5 -28.49 -33.28 -6.46
C ASN A 5 -27.56 -33.94 -7.51
N GLU A 6 -28.05 -34.99 -8.17
CA GLU A 6 -27.27 -35.73 -9.19
C GLU A 6 -26.81 -34.86 -10.37
N SER A 7 -27.58 -33.84 -10.76
CA SER A 7 -27.23 -32.99 -11.90
C SER A 7 -25.95 -32.20 -11.62
N ARG A 8 -25.79 -31.69 -10.40
CA ARG A 8 -24.55 -31.02 -9.96
C ARG A 8 -23.36 -31.98 -9.91
N ILE A 9 -23.55 -33.23 -9.52
CA ILE A 9 -22.47 -34.23 -9.50
C ILE A 9 -22.00 -34.53 -10.94
N LYS A 10 -22.94 -34.66 -11.88
CA LYS A 10 -22.63 -34.88 -13.31
C LYS A 10 -21.96 -33.65 -13.93
N GLU A 11 -22.42 -32.45 -13.59
CA GLU A 11 -21.80 -31.17 -14.00
C GLU A 11 -20.36 -31.05 -13.49
N ALA A 12 -20.12 -31.26 -12.19
CA ALA A 12 -18.78 -31.21 -11.59
C ALA A 12 -17.83 -32.26 -12.20
N LEU A 13 -18.30 -33.49 -12.44
CA LEU A 13 -17.51 -34.53 -13.12
C LEU A 13 -17.19 -34.14 -14.56
N LEU A 14 -18.13 -33.56 -15.32
CA LEU A 14 -17.87 -33.08 -16.68
C LEU A 14 -16.87 -31.92 -16.71
N SER A 15 -16.96 -30.98 -15.75
CA SER A 15 -16.02 -29.86 -15.61
C SER A 15 -14.63 -30.26 -15.12
N CYS A 16 -14.48 -31.44 -14.50
CA CYS A 16 -13.22 -31.98 -13.99
C CYS A 16 -12.73 -33.22 -14.75
N GLU A 17 -13.12 -33.40 -16.02
CA GLU A 17 -12.71 -34.51 -16.90
C GLU A 17 -12.98 -35.93 -16.33
N ASN A 18 -13.92 -36.04 -15.39
CA ASN A 18 -14.29 -37.19 -14.56
C ASN A 18 -13.27 -37.56 -13.46
N ASP A 19 -12.31 -36.69 -13.12
CA ASP A 19 -11.57 -36.84 -11.86
C ASP A 19 -12.48 -36.61 -10.66
N VAL A 20 -12.49 -37.58 -9.75
CA VAL A 20 -13.41 -37.63 -8.60
C VAL A 20 -12.94 -36.69 -7.49
N ASP A 21 -11.63 -36.57 -7.25
CA ASP A 21 -11.11 -35.73 -6.17
C ASP A 21 -11.19 -34.24 -6.55
N SER A 22 -10.93 -33.88 -7.81
CA SER A 22 -11.22 -32.54 -8.34
C SER A 22 -12.72 -32.22 -8.32
N ALA A 23 -13.60 -33.15 -8.74
CA ALA A 23 -15.05 -32.92 -8.71
C ALA A 23 -15.60 -32.77 -7.27
N ILE A 24 -15.06 -33.52 -6.29
CA ILE A 24 -15.38 -33.32 -4.87
C ILE A 24 -14.91 -31.94 -4.41
N THR A 25 -13.69 -31.52 -4.77
CA THR A 25 -13.14 -30.21 -4.42
C THR A 25 -13.98 -29.06 -5.01
N PHE A 26 -14.41 -29.20 -6.27
CA PHE A 26 -15.33 -28.28 -6.96
C PHE A 26 -16.67 -28.17 -6.21
N LEU A 27 -17.31 -29.30 -5.89
CA LEU A 27 -18.59 -29.35 -5.16
C LEU A 27 -18.50 -28.83 -3.71
N VAL A 28 -17.32 -28.87 -3.09
CA VAL A 28 -17.09 -28.30 -1.74
C VAL A 28 -16.88 -26.79 -1.81
N ASN A 29 -16.11 -26.29 -2.78
CA ASN A 29 -15.78 -24.87 -2.89
C ASN A 29 -16.95 -24.02 -3.43
N ASP A 30 -17.73 -24.53 -4.39
CA ASP A 30 -18.85 -23.78 -5.00
C ASP A 30 -19.97 -23.44 -3.99
N ASN A 31 -20.09 -24.21 -2.89
CA ASN A 31 -21.01 -23.88 -1.78
C ASN A 31 -20.66 -22.57 -1.04
N PHE A 32 -19.50 -21.96 -1.29
CA PHE A 32 -19.12 -20.64 -0.77
C PHE A 32 -19.23 -19.52 -1.81
N GLY A 33 -19.72 -19.82 -3.03
CA GLY A 33 -20.00 -18.83 -4.07
C GLY A 33 -21.28 -18.01 -3.80
N PRO A 34 -21.37 -16.76 -4.29
CA PRO A 34 -22.53 -15.88 -4.07
C PRO A 34 -23.69 -16.24 -5.02
N HIS A 35 -24.44 -17.30 -4.71
CA HIS A 35 -25.61 -17.68 -5.51
C HIS A 35 -26.76 -16.65 -5.41
N VAL A 36 -27.13 -16.11 -6.58
CA VAL A 36 -28.40 -15.39 -6.77
C VAL A 36 -29.57 -16.35 -6.51
N ARG A 37 -30.40 -16.03 -5.52
CA ARG A 37 -31.61 -16.81 -5.21
C ARG A 37 -32.74 -16.50 -6.17
N ILE A 38 -33.13 -17.51 -6.96
CA ILE A 38 -34.55 -17.74 -7.29
C ILE A 38 -35.09 -18.72 -6.23
N GLN A 39 -36.30 -18.48 -5.72
CA GLN A 39 -36.92 -19.31 -4.68
C GLN A 39 -37.87 -20.34 -5.30
N ASP A 40 -37.96 -21.54 -4.70
CA ASP A 40 -39.23 -22.25 -4.49
C ASP A 40 -39.08 -23.47 -3.55
N GLY A 41 -40.18 -23.93 -2.94
CA GLY A 41 -40.41 -25.37 -2.70
C GLY A 41 -39.83 -26.13 -1.47
N GLN A 42 -40.23 -25.77 -0.24
CA GLN A 42 -40.52 -26.63 0.94
C GLN A 42 -39.67 -27.89 1.34
N SER A 43 -39.29 -27.92 2.63
CA SER A 43 -39.23 -29.06 3.60
C SER A 43 -38.33 -30.31 3.37
N SER A 44 -37.35 -30.53 4.27
CA SER A 44 -37.51 -31.41 5.47
C SER A 44 -36.23 -31.43 6.33
N GLU A 45 -36.29 -31.91 7.59
CA GLU A 45 -35.19 -31.88 8.57
C GLU A 45 -34.31 -33.15 8.58
N LYS A 46 -32.98 -32.99 8.76
CA LYS A 46 -32.18 -33.72 9.79
C LYS A 46 -30.72 -33.25 9.92
N ASP A 47 -30.12 -33.64 11.05
CA ASP A 47 -28.89 -33.09 11.63
C ASP A 47 -27.62 -33.06 10.74
N SER A 48 -26.95 -31.91 10.74
CA SER A 48 -25.53 -31.73 10.44
C SER A 48 -25.04 -30.44 11.17
N PRO A 49 -23.75 -30.25 11.47
CA PRO A 49 -23.30 -29.21 12.38
C PRO A 49 -23.61 -27.79 11.87
N SER A 50 -23.94 -26.89 12.79
CA SER A 50 -24.46 -25.56 12.49
C SER A 50 -23.52 -24.74 11.61
N VAL A 51 -24.00 -24.36 10.42
CA VAL A 51 -23.44 -23.27 9.62
C VAL A 51 -23.41 -22.02 10.50
N THR A 52 -22.21 -21.51 10.77
CA THR A 52 -21.99 -20.35 11.64
C THR A 52 -22.82 -19.17 11.15
N SER A 53 -23.57 -18.51 12.06
CA SER A 53 -24.55 -17.48 11.70
C SER A 53 -23.94 -16.39 10.82
N VAL A 54 -24.40 -16.31 9.57
CA VAL A 54 -23.90 -15.37 8.56
C VAL A 54 -23.97 -13.94 9.10
N GLY A 55 -22.80 -13.33 9.35
CA GLY A 55 -22.68 -11.96 9.88
C GLY A 55 -22.28 -11.83 11.35
N ARG A 56 -21.99 -12.92 12.10
CA ARG A 56 -21.42 -12.82 13.46
C ARG A 56 -19.92 -13.14 13.50
N PHE A 57 -19.16 -12.35 14.25
CA PHE A 57 -17.72 -12.54 14.43
C PHE A 57 -17.40 -13.78 15.34
N PRO A 58 -16.43 -14.64 14.98
CA PRO A 58 -16.16 -15.93 15.65
C PRO A 58 -15.28 -15.76 16.90
N VAL A 59 -15.88 -15.35 18.01
CA VAL A 59 -15.18 -15.10 19.28
C VAL A 59 -14.44 -16.33 19.82
N GLU A 60 -14.91 -17.55 19.53
CA GLU A 60 -14.22 -18.79 19.94
C GLU A 60 -12.91 -19.03 19.18
N GLU A 61 -12.87 -18.75 17.87
CA GLU A 61 -11.64 -18.83 17.08
C GLU A 61 -10.66 -17.72 17.46
N LEU A 62 -11.15 -16.51 17.73
CA LEU A 62 -10.34 -15.44 18.29
C LEU A 62 -9.69 -15.89 19.61
N LYS A 63 -10.44 -16.53 20.51
CA LYS A 63 -9.87 -17.01 21.76
C LYS A 63 -8.78 -18.07 21.52
N LYS A 64 -9.00 -19.06 20.65
CA LYS A 64 -7.99 -20.08 20.29
C LYS A 64 -6.72 -19.45 19.70
N LEU A 65 -6.86 -18.36 18.95
CA LEU A 65 -5.76 -17.58 18.43
C LEU A 65 -5.03 -16.83 19.55
N GLU A 66 -5.74 -16.08 20.40
CA GLU A 66 -5.18 -15.34 21.54
C GLU A 66 -4.45 -16.26 22.55
N ASP A 67 -5.02 -17.43 22.88
CA ASP A 67 -4.45 -18.43 23.79
C ASP A 67 -3.13 -19.03 23.26
N THR A 68 -2.89 -19.01 21.93
CA THR A 68 -1.66 -19.55 21.31
C THR A 68 -0.65 -18.48 20.90
N LEU A 69 -1.11 -17.26 20.61
CA LEU A 69 -0.31 -16.19 20.01
C LEU A 69 0.88 -15.76 20.86
N TYR A 70 0.75 -15.76 22.19
CA TYR A 70 1.81 -15.29 23.11
C TYR A 70 2.83 -16.38 23.53
N VAL A 71 2.75 -17.58 22.95
CA VAL A 71 3.70 -18.67 23.21
C VAL A 71 5.03 -18.42 22.49
N GLU A 72 6.15 -18.78 23.13
CA GLU A 72 7.52 -18.63 22.60
C GLU A 72 7.71 -19.32 21.24
N LYS A 73 7.20 -20.56 21.13
CA LYS A 73 7.11 -21.31 19.87
C LYS A 73 5.66 -21.32 19.38
N TRP A 74 5.23 -20.19 18.82
CA TRP A 74 3.92 -20.08 18.18
C TRP A 74 3.88 -20.91 16.89
N ASN A 75 3.02 -21.93 16.86
CA ASN A 75 2.67 -22.64 15.62
C ASN A 75 1.61 -21.82 14.89
N ILE A 76 1.89 -21.42 13.65
CA ILE A 76 1.10 -20.41 12.95
C ILE A 76 -0.16 -21.05 12.33
N PRO A 77 -1.38 -20.58 12.66
CA PRO A 77 -2.60 -21.00 12.00
C PRO A 77 -2.73 -20.34 10.61
N CYS A 78 -1.88 -20.76 9.67
CA CYS A 78 -1.72 -20.15 8.35
C CYS A 78 -2.72 -20.64 7.28
N LEU A 79 -3.64 -21.55 7.61
CA LEU A 79 -4.70 -21.98 6.70
C LEU A 79 -5.96 -21.12 6.84
N ARG A 80 -6.68 -20.90 5.74
CA ARG A 80 -7.99 -20.21 5.74
C ARG A 80 -9.05 -20.90 6.62
N SER A 81 -8.90 -22.21 6.84
CA SER A 81 -9.73 -23.06 7.70
C SER A 81 -9.28 -23.13 9.17
N GLN A 82 -8.23 -22.40 9.56
CA GLN A 82 -7.76 -22.30 10.94
C GLN A 82 -8.14 -20.95 11.57
N SER A 83 -7.93 -20.81 12.88
CA SER A 83 -8.47 -19.71 13.70
C SER A 83 -8.21 -18.31 13.15
N LEU A 84 -7.00 -18.01 12.67
CA LEU A 84 -6.67 -16.72 12.04
C LEU A 84 -7.41 -16.52 10.71
N GLY A 85 -7.38 -17.51 9.81
CA GLY A 85 -8.10 -17.46 8.54
C GLY A 85 -9.59 -17.23 8.72
N ILE A 86 -10.20 -17.94 9.67
CA ILE A 86 -11.62 -17.80 10.04
C ILE A 86 -11.90 -16.40 10.62
N CYS A 87 -11.02 -15.87 11.48
CA CYS A 87 -11.16 -14.50 12.00
C CYS A 87 -11.02 -13.43 10.91
N LEU A 88 -10.10 -13.58 9.96
CA LEU A 88 -9.90 -12.67 8.84
C LEU A 88 -11.12 -12.67 7.90
N LEU A 89 -11.57 -13.84 7.45
CA LEU A 89 -12.74 -13.99 6.59
C LEU A 89 -14.02 -13.43 7.25
N ALA A 90 -14.19 -13.65 8.56
CA ALA A 90 -15.30 -13.07 9.31
C ALA A 90 -15.17 -11.55 9.49
N ALA A 91 -13.95 -11.02 9.73
CA ALA A 91 -13.72 -9.58 9.82
C ALA A 91 -14.09 -8.87 8.51
N ILE A 92 -13.64 -9.41 7.37
CA ILE A 92 -14.00 -8.96 6.02
C ILE A 92 -15.52 -8.92 5.88
N GLN A 93 -16.21 -10.03 6.16
CA GLN A 93 -17.66 -10.13 5.95
C GLN A 93 -18.48 -9.27 6.93
N VAL A 94 -18.00 -9.02 8.15
CA VAL A 94 -18.67 -8.14 9.11
C VAL A 94 -18.51 -6.67 8.73
N ILE A 95 -17.30 -6.22 8.35
CA ILE A 95 -17.07 -4.84 7.88
C ILE A 95 -17.80 -4.57 6.56
N LYS A 96 -17.76 -5.50 5.60
CA LYS A 96 -18.41 -5.38 4.29
C LYS A 96 -19.93 -5.14 4.39
N ASN A 97 -20.58 -5.83 5.32
CA ASN A 97 -22.04 -5.78 5.51
C ASN A 97 -22.50 -4.72 6.51
N GLY A 98 -21.77 -4.54 7.62
CA GLY A 98 -22.15 -3.64 8.71
C GLY A 98 -21.45 -2.27 8.71
N GLY A 99 -20.54 -2.04 7.76
CA GLY A 99 -19.83 -0.77 7.58
C GLY A 99 -18.95 -0.38 8.77
N ALA A 100 -18.65 0.92 8.88
CA ALA A 100 -17.72 1.43 9.88
C ALA A 100 -18.24 1.28 11.33
N SER A 101 -19.56 1.26 11.55
CA SER A 101 -20.14 1.03 12.87
C SER A 101 -19.90 -0.39 13.39
N ALA A 102 -19.79 -1.38 12.50
CA ALA A 102 -19.58 -2.77 12.90
C ALA A 102 -18.25 -2.99 13.64
N PHE A 103 -17.26 -2.13 13.39
CA PHE A 103 -15.98 -2.11 14.10
C PHE A 103 -16.17 -1.84 15.61
N THR A 104 -17.03 -0.89 15.99
CA THR A 104 -17.24 -0.51 17.40
C THR A 104 -18.42 -1.20 18.08
N THR A 105 -19.39 -1.74 17.33
CA THR A 105 -20.49 -2.53 17.91
C THR A 105 -20.15 -4.01 18.13
N THR A 106 -18.90 -4.41 17.86
CA THR A 106 -18.48 -5.83 17.86
C THR A 106 -17.14 -6.01 18.58
N ASP A 107 -17.16 -6.09 19.91
CA ASP A 107 -15.99 -6.17 20.80
C ASP A 107 -14.92 -7.19 20.33
N GLY A 108 -15.36 -8.32 19.79
CA GLY A 108 -14.46 -9.36 19.26
C GLY A 108 -13.72 -8.93 17.99
N LEU A 109 -14.37 -8.20 17.09
CA LEU A 109 -13.77 -7.66 15.88
C LEU A 109 -12.79 -6.52 16.22
N GLU A 110 -13.21 -5.60 17.10
CA GLU A 110 -12.37 -4.49 17.59
C GLU A 110 -11.09 -5.03 18.23
N ARG A 111 -11.23 -6.00 19.15
CA ARG A 111 -10.10 -6.65 19.83
C ARG A 111 -9.21 -7.45 18.87
N PHE A 112 -9.81 -8.16 17.92
CA PHE A 112 -9.06 -8.88 16.88
C PHE A 112 -8.19 -7.91 16.08
N MET A 113 -8.79 -6.85 15.53
CA MET A 113 -8.08 -5.90 14.67
C MET A 113 -7.04 -5.05 15.42
N ASN A 114 -7.42 -4.47 16.56
CA ASN A 114 -6.56 -3.54 17.30
C ASN A 114 -5.41 -4.23 18.05
N LYS A 115 -5.53 -5.53 18.39
CA LYS A 115 -4.53 -6.23 19.24
C LYS A 115 -4.03 -7.52 18.61
N CYS A 116 -4.92 -8.49 18.37
CA CYS A 116 -4.53 -9.83 17.96
C CYS A 116 -3.84 -9.83 16.58
N LEU A 117 -4.44 -9.19 15.59
CA LEU A 117 -3.92 -9.12 14.22
C LEU A 117 -2.65 -8.27 14.13
N ASN A 118 -2.52 -7.21 14.93
CA ASN A 118 -1.27 -6.42 15.03
C ASN A 118 -0.09 -7.28 15.53
N GLU A 119 -0.31 -8.13 16.53
CA GLU A 119 0.72 -9.05 17.03
C GLU A 119 1.01 -10.19 16.03
N CYS A 120 -0.01 -10.73 15.33
CA CYS A 120 0.20 -11.66 14.22
C CYS A 120 1.08 -11.03 13.11
N LEU A 121 0.76 -9.81 12.66
CA LEU A 121 1.54 -9.09 11.63
C LEU A 121 2.97 -8.78 12.10
N SER A 122 3.14 -8.38 13.37
CA SER A 122 4.46 -8.23 13.99
C SER A 122 5.30 -9.51 13.85
N LYS A 123 4.73 -10.66 14.22
CA LYS A 123 5.38 -11.98 14.12
C LYS A 123 5.60 -12.45 12.68
N PHE A 124 4.70 -12.13 11.75
CA PHE A 124 4.83 -12.48 10.34
C PHE A 124 5.91 -11.67 9.61
N LEU A 125 5.98 -10.37 9.88
CA LEU A 125 6.74 -9.43 9.04
C LEU A 125 8.10 -9.07 9.65
N THR A 126 8.27 -9.17 10.98
CA THR A 126 9.47 -8.64 11.67
C THR A 126 10.20 -9.64 12.56
N SER A 127 9.64 -10.83 12.82
CA SER A 127 10.30 -11.83 13.66
C SER A 127 11.51 -12.44 12.95
N SER A 128 12.62 -12.62 13.68
CA SER A 128 13.80 -13.34 13.16
C SER A 128 13.51 -14.81 12.84
N ALA A 129 12.47 -15.39 13.44
CA ALA A 129 12.01 -16.75 13.13
C ALA A 129 11.55 -16.91 11.67
N VAL A 130 11.04 -15.84 11.05
CA VAL A 130 10.58 -15.83 9.64
C VAL A 130 11.67 -16.31 8.69
N LEU A 131 12.93 -15.98 8.98
CA LEU A 131 14.09 -16.36 8.16
C LEU A 131 14.31 -17.88 8.13
N GLN A 132 13.84 -18.60 9.16
CA GLN A 132 14.00 -20.05 9.31
C GLN A 132 12.80 -20.87 8.84
N TRP A 133 11.69 -20.23 8.43
CA TRP A 133 10.50 -20.94 7.99
C TRP A 133 10.74 -21.71 6.70
N ASP A 134 10.05 -22.85 6.61
CA ASP A 134 10.02 -23.74 5.45
C ASP A 134 9.25 -23.12 4.27
N ALA A 135 9.12 -23.88 3.19
CA ALA A 135 8.56 -23.40 1.95
C ALA A 135 7.05 -23.10 2.06
N ASP A 136 6.32 -23.93 2.79
CA ASP A 136 4.86 -23.97 2.89
C ASP A 136 4.34 -22.96 3.92
N THR A 137 4.97 -22.87 5.09
CA THR A 137 4.66 -21.88 6.12
C THR A 137 4.68 -20.45 5.55
N LEU A 138 5.63 -20.16 4.66
CA LEU A 138 5.72 -18.86 3.98
C LEU A 138 4.58 -18.61 2.97
N GLU A 139 4.03 -19.65 2.33
CA GLU A 139 2.91 -19.56 1.38
C GLU A 139 1.53 -19.55 2.08
N GLY A 140 1.41 -20.21 3.23
CA GLY A 140 0.26 -20.05 4.13
C GLY A 140 0.21 -18.64 4.71
N VAL A 141 1.34 -18.12 5.20
CA VAL A 141 1.43 -16.72 5.65
C VAL A 141 1.13 -15.74 4.50
N HIS A 142 1.57 -16.03 3.27
CA HIS A 142 1.20 -15.24 2.08
C HIS A 142 -0.32 -15.11 1.94
N ASN A 143 -1.04 -16.24 2.01
CA ASN A 143 -2.50 -16.30 1.97
C ASN A 143 -3.18 -15.52 3.12
N MET A 144 -2.58 -15.49 4.31
CA MET A 144 -3.09 -14.66 5.41
C MET A 144 -2.88 -13.17 5.14
N LEU A 145 -1.74 -12.77 4.54
CA LEU A 145 -1.48 -11.38 4.18
C LEU A 145 -2.43 -10.89 3.07
N GLU A 146 -2.79 -11.73 2.09
CA GLU A 146 -3.80 -11.41 1.06
C GLU A 146 -5.16 -11.10 1.70
N LEU A 147 -5.60 -11.88 2.70
CA LEU A 147 -6.81 -11.59 3.46
C LEU A 147 -6.71 -10.32 4.32
N VAL A 148 -5.52 -9.97 4.84
CA VAL A 148 -5.32 -8.69 5.55
C VAL A 148 -5.39 -7.49 4.59
N ILE A 149 -4.85 -7.64 3.37
CA ILE A 149 -5.02 -6.64 2.30
C ILE A 149 -6.51 -6.46 1.97
N GLN A 150 -7.26 -7.54 1.78
CA GLN A 150 -8.71 -7.47 1.56
C GLN A 150 -9.44 -6.78 2.72
N LEU A 151 -9.12 -7.13 3.97
CA LEU A 151 -9.69 -6.50 5.17
C LEU A 151 -9.40 -4.99 5.22
N ALA A 152 -8.15 -4.58 4.96
CA ALA A 152 -7.77 -3.17 4.92
C ALA A 152 -8.56 -2.41 3.84
N VAL A 153 -8.77 -3.01 2.67
CA VAL A 153 -9.54 -2.39 1.58
C VAL A 153 -11.03 -2.26 1.93
N GLU A 154 -11.66 -3.29 2.53
CA GLU A 154 -13.05 -3.20 2.99
C GLU A 154 -13.21 -2.17 4.13
N CYS A 155 -12.22 -2.02 5.02
CA CYS A 155 -12.20 -0.98 6.04
C CYS A 155 -12.12 0.43 5.43
N LEU A 156 -11.25 0.62 4.43
CA LEU A 156 -11.15 1.88 3.67
C LEU A 156 -12.45 2.17 2.88
N ALA A 157 -13.11 1.15 2.33
CA ALA A 157 -14.41 1.30 1.64
C ALA A 157 -15.55 1.64 2.63
N ALA A 158 -15.56 1.03 3.81
CA ALA A 158 -16.52 1.33 4.88
C ALA A 158 -16.36 2.77 5.41
N GLY A 159 -15.13 3.23 5.61
CA GLY A 159 -14.84 4.62 5.96
C GLY A 159 -15.26 5.61 4.87
N LYS A 160 -15.08 5.25 3.58
CA LYS A 160 -15.50 6.08 2.44
C LYS A 160 -17.01 6.29 2.44
N LYS A 161 -17.80 5.22 2.62
CA LYS A 161 -19.27 5.29 2.71
C LYS A 161 -19.74 6.17 3.85
N LEU A 162 -19.19 6.02 5.08
CA LEU A 162 -19.64 6.88 6.18
C LEU A 162 -19.28 8.36 5.95
N CYS A 163 -18.12 8.64 5.34
CA CYS A 163 -17.72 9.99 4.97
C CYS A 163 -18.56 10.63 3.84
N THR A 164 -19.19 9.84 2.95
CA THR A 164 -20.16 10.38 1.98
C THR A 164 -21.54 10.61 2.60
N ASP A 165 -21.96 9.72 3.49
CA ASP A 165 -23.36 9.66 3.95
C ASP A 165 -23.59 10.48 5.24
N GLN A 166 -22.54 10.69 6.05
CA GLN A 166 -22.58 11.36 7.37
C GLN A 166 -21.39 12.33 7.55
N PRO A 167 -21.27 13.41 6.75
CA PRO A 167 -20.11 14.32 6.78
C PRO A 167 -19.90 15.09 8.10
N SER A 168 -20.83 15.00 9.06
CA SER A 168 -20.81 15.71 10.34
C SER A 168 -20.88 14.80 11.58
N GLY A 169 -20.72 13.49 11.45
CA GLY A 169 -20.91 12.52 12.55
C GLY A 169 -19.87 11.40 12.61
N GLN A 170 -19.53 10.97 13.82
CA GLN A 170 -18.66 9.80 14.12
C GLN A 170 -17.21 9.88 13.59
N THR A 171 -16.62 11.07 13.57
CA THR A 171 -15.27 11.36 13.04
C THR A 171 -14.16 10.47 13.63
N SER A 172 -14.17 10.16 14.94
CA SER A 172 -13.12 9.36 15.59
C SER A 172 -13.12 7.90 15.13
N VAL A 173 -14.28 7.23 15.18
CA VAL A 173 -14.42 5.81 14.82
C VAL A 173 -13.94 5.54 13.38
N VAL A 174 -14.26 6.46 12.47
CA VAL A 174 -13.81 6.39 11.08
C VAL A 174 -12.30 6.64 10.96
N GLN A 175 -11.74 7.60 11.71
CA GLN A 175 -10.30 7.84 11.76
C GLN A 175 -9.51 6.66 12.34
N ASP A 176 -10.05 5.99 13.36
CA ASP A 176 -9.44 4.80 13.96
C ASP A 176 -9.45 3.62 12.97
N LEU A 177 -10.60 3.32 12.36
CA LEU A 177 -10.74 2.24 11.36
C LEU A 177 -9.84 2.46 10.13
N ILE A 178 -9.78 3.68 9.60
CA ILE A 178 -8.89 4.07 8.49
C ILE A 178 -7.43 4.01 8.93
N GLY A 179 -7.11 4.45 10.16
CA GLY A 179 -5.77 4.43 10.72
C GLY A 179 -5.23 3.00 10.88
N VAL A 180 -6.07 2.07 11.33
CA VAL A 180 -5.76 0.63 11.41
C VAL A 180 -5.53 0.05 10.01
N ALA A 181 -6.41 0.36 9.04
CA ALA A 181 -6.25 -0.11 7.66
C ALA A 181 -4.93 0.36 7.03
N PHE A 182 -4.58 1.65 7.16
CA PHE A 182 -3.29 2.16 6.67
C PHE A 182 -2.09 1.62 7.46
N ALA A 183 -2.23 1.32 8.75
CA ALA A 183 -1.15 0.68 9.54
C ALA A 183 -0.85 -0.75 9.04
N TYR A 184 -1.88 -1.52 8.66
CA TYR A 184 -1.67 -2.81 8.00
C TYR A 184 -0.97 -2.67 6.64
N LEU A 185 -1.37 -1.68 5.83
CA LEU A 185 -0.72 -1.41 4.53
C LEU A 185 0.75 -1.00 4.70
N GLU A 186 1.08 -0.09 5.63
CA GLU A 186 2.47 0.30 5.92
C GLU A 186 3.34 -0.89 6.36
N ALA A 187 2.79 -1.80 7.18
CA ALA A 187 3.50 -3.01 7.61
C ALA A 187 3.74 -3.99 6.45
N ILE A 188 2.71 -4.27 5.64
CA ILE A 188 2.75 -5.28 4.57
C ILE A 188 3.53 -4.78 3.36
N PHE A 189 3.43 -3.49 3.02
CA PHE A 189 4.12 -2.86 1.90
C PHE A 189 5.54 -2.38 2.25
N ASN A 190 6.22 -3.04 3.19
CA ASN A 190 7.62 -2.77 3.53
C ASN A 190 8.55 -3.86 2.94
N PRO A 191 9.21 -3.66 1.77
CA PRO A 191 10.04 -4.68 1.12
C PRO A 191 11.28 -5.11 1.92
N GLU A 192 11.66 -4.36 2.96
CA GLU A 192 12.79 -4.66 3.84
C GLU A 192 12.33 -5.30 5.18
N CYS A 193 11.06 -5.75 5.26
CA CYS A 193 10.61 -6.63 6.33
C CYS A 193 11.19 -8.06 6.16
N SER A 194 11.32 -8.81 7.26
CA SER A 194 11.96 -10.13 7.28
C SER A 194 11.25 -11.15 6.38
N TYR A 195 9.94 -11.01 6.19
CA TYR A 195 9.14 -11.85 5.29
C TYR A 195 9.49 -11.65 3.82
N HIS A 196 9.50 -10.40 3.34
CA HIS A 196 9.85 -10.10 1.95
C HIS A 196 11.33 -10.37 1.68
N GLN A 197 12.22 -10.04 2.62
CA GLN A 197 13.63 -10.45 2.56
C GLN A 197 13.80 -11.98 2.44
N ARG A 198 13.00 -12.79 3.14
CA ARG A 198 13.02 -14.26 3.06
C ARG A 198 12.42 -14.82 1.77
N CYS A 199 11.54 -14.06 1.10
CA CYS A 199 10.86 -14.45 -0.14
C CYS A 199 11.44 -13.76 -1.41
N ARG A 200 12.51 -12.97 -1.24
CA ARG A 200 13.07 -12.01 -2.21
C ARG A 200 13.35 -12.55 -3.61
N ASP A 201 13.77 -13.81 -3.69
CA ASP A 201 14.16 -14.47 -4.93
C ASP A 201 13.12 -15.46 -5.47
N ARG A 202 11.97 -15.64 -4.77
CA ARG A 202 10.84 -16.46 -5.27
C ARG A 202 10.28 -15.85 -6.56
N SER A 203 9.84 -16.71 -7.48
CA SER A 203 9.17 -16.33 -8.74
C SER A 203 7.77 -16.90 -8.93
N SER A 204 7.29 -17.71 -7.97
CA SER A 204 5.98 -18.34 -8.00
C SER A 204 5.56 -18.78 -6.59
N ASN A 205 4.30 -19.22 -6.46
CA ASN A 205 3.93 -20.18 -5.42
C ASN A 205 4.50 -21.57 -5.74
N ILE A 206 4.49 -22.44 -4.75
CA ILE A 206 4.89 -23.85 -4.79
C ILE A 206 3.74 -24.70 -5.32
N GLY A 207 2.50 -24.36 -4.94
CA GLY A 207 1.28 -25.06 -5.37
C GLY A 207 0.31 -25.34 -4.22
N ASN A 208 0.86 -25.54 -3.02
CA ASN A 208 0.16 -26.12 -1.87
C ASN A 208 -0.99 -25.26 -1.34
N TYR A 209 -0.95 -23.94 -1.58
CA TYR A 209 -2.05 -23.02 -1.27
C TYR A 209 -2.39 -22.11 -2.46
N ILE A 210 -2.40 -22.65 -3.68
CA ILE A 210 -2.99 -21.96 -4.85
C ILE A 210 -4.50 -21.88 -4.66
N ASP A 211 -4.98 -20.66 -4.43
CA ASP A 211 -6.35 -20.26 -4.73
C ASP A 211 -6.40 -19.71 -6.17
N SER A 212 -7.44 -20.09 -6.91
CA SER A 212 -7.83 -19.46 -8.18
C SER A 212 -7.97 -17.93 -8.09
N PHE A 213 -8.36 -17.42 -6.92
CA PHE A 213 -8.41 -15.99 -6.61
C PHE A 213 -7.06 -15.28 -6.82
N ASN A 214 -5.95 -15.96 -6.57
CA ASN A 214 -4.60 -15.38 -6.59
C ASN A 214 -3.97 -15.36 -8.00
N ASN A 215 -4.73 -15.73 -9.05
CA ASN A 215 -4.23 -15.82 -10.43
C ASN A 215 -4.53 -14.57 -11.26
N TRP A 216 -3.69 -13.55 -11.08
CA TRP A 216 -3.79 -12.26 -11.79
C TRP A 216 -3.44 -12.32 -13.30
N SER A 217 -3.11 -13.48 -13.89
CA SER A 217 -2.86 -13.59 -15.34
C SER A 217 -4.08 -13.26 -16.21
N SER A 218 -5.28 -13.37 -15.62
CA SER A 218 -6.56 -12.94 -16.19
C SER A 218 -6.63 -11.41 -16.41
N LEU A 219 -5.89 -10.60 -15.64
CA LEU A 219 -5.78 -9.15 -15.86
C LEU A 219 -4.93 -8.84 -17.09
N SER A 220 -3.78 -9.51 -17.26
CA SER A 220 -2.89 -9.33 -18.41
C SER A 220 -3.46 -9.82 -19.76
N SER A 221 -4.68 -10.37 -19.80
CA SER A 221 -5.27 -11.01 -20.99
C SER A 221 -6.67 -10.50 -21.37
N SER A 222 -7.20 -9.46 -20.71
CA SER A 222 -8.52 -8.90 -21.03
C SER A 222 -8.48 -7.94 -22.22
N GLU A 223 -8.35 -8.45 -23.45
CA GLU A 223 -8.70 -7.72 -24.69
C GLU A 223 -10.23 -7.61 -24.88
N THR A 224 -10.97 -7.40 -23.79
CA THR A 224 -12.41 -7.13 -23.83
C THR A 224 -12.63 -5.70 -24.30
N GLY A 225 -13.30 -5.51 -25.43
CA GLY A 225 -13.54 -4.20 -26.07
C GLY A 225 -14.53 -3.26 -25.36
N ASP A 226 -14.52 -3.25 -24.02
CA ASP A 226 -15.14 -2.22 -23.18
C ASP A 226 -14.04 -1.46 -22.44
N GLY A 227 -14.23 -0.16 -22.18
CA GLY A 227 -13.15 0.82 -22.08
C GLY A 227 -12.21 0.77 -20.87
N ASP A 228 -12.34 -0.19 -19.96
CA ASP A 228 -11.51 -0.34 -18.75
C ASP A 228 -10.74 -1.67 -18.79
N SER A 229 -9.74 -1.73 -19.67
CA SER A 229 -8.74 -2.79 -19.72
C SER A 229 -8.14 -3.03 -18.33
N ARG A 230 -8.24 -4.26 -17.82
CA ARG A 230 -7.98 -4.56 -16.41
C ARG A 230 -6.48 -4.74 -16.16
N HIS A 231 -5.72 -3.64 -16.20
CA HIS A 231 -4.26 -3.67 -16.16
C HIS A 231 -3.66 -4.13 -14.81
N LEU A 232 -2.42 -4.62 -14.85
CA LEU A 232 -1.64 -4.97 -13.66
C LEU A 232 -1.19 -3.70 -12.91
N PHE A 233 -1.28 -3.76 -11.59
CA PHE A 233 -0.95 -2.64 -10.71
C PHE A 233 0.53 -2.62 -10.32
N ALA A 234 1.14 -3.80 -10.22
CA ALA A 234 2.55 -3.97 -9.89
C ALA A 234 3.18 -5.12 -10.69
N GLU A 235 4.46 -4.99 -10.99
CA GLU A 235 5.26 -5.95 -11.77
C GLU A 235 6.53 -6.38 -11.03
N PRO A 236 7.01 -7.63 -11.22
CA PRO A 236 8.26 -8.10 -10.64
C PRO A 236 9.46 -7.53 -11.39
N LEU A 237 10.50 -7.16 -10.64
CA LEU A 237 11.73 -6.62 -11.23
C LEU A 237 12.75 -7.73 -11.52
N PRO A 238 13.72 -7.49 -12.45
CA PRO A 238 14.71 -8.51 -12.84
C PRO A 238 15.51 -9.07 -11.67
N ALA A 239 15.90 -8.21 -10.74
CA ALA A 239 16.48 -8.58 -9.45
C ALA A 239 16.30 -7.42 -8.44
N PRO A 240 15.94 -7.72 -7.17
CA PRO A 240 15.23 -8.92 -6.74
C PRO A 240 13.82 -9.00 -7.35
N LYS A 241 13.16 -10.16 -7.22
CA LYS A 241 11.83 -10.40 -7.80
C LYS A 241 10.70 -9.98 -6.86
N ASN A 242 10.82 -10.32 -5.58
CA ASN A 242 9.81 -10.08 -4.53
C ASN A 242 8.36 -10.43 -4.97
N PHE A 243 8.20 -11.60 -5.60
CA PHE A 243 6.93 -12.06 -6.20
C PHE A 243 5.71 -11.93 -5.25
N TYR A 244 5.88 -12.21 -3.96
CA TYR A 244 4.81 -12.10 -2.96
C TYR A 244 4.37 -10.66 -2.67
N LEU A 245 5.30 -9.70 -2.62
CA LEU A 245 4.94 -8.29 -2.51
C LEU A 245 4.20 -7.79 -3.76
N VAL A 246 4.66 -8.20 -4.95
CA VAL A 246 3.99 -7.89 -6.23
C VAL A 246 2.58 -8.48 -6.28
N ASN A 247 2.38 -9.70 -5.79
CA ASN A 247 1.04 -10.29 -5.66
C ASN A 247 0.16 -9.45 -4.71
N LEU A 248 0.64 -9.13 -3.49
CA LEU A 248 -0.11 -8.33 -2.52
C LEU A 248 -0.52 -6.94 -3.04
N LEU A 249 0.31 -6.32 -3.87
CA LEU A 249 0.01 -5.05 -4.54
C LEU A 249 -1.08 -5.19 -5.62
N ASN A 250 -1.07 -6.28 -6.39
CA ASN A 250 -2.12 -6.57 -7.36
C ASN A 250 -3.44 -6.95 -6.67
N CYS A 251 -3.39 -7.75 -5.59
CA CYS A 251 -4.54 -8.04 -4.73
C CYS A 251 -5.19 -6.75 -4.19
N PHE A 252 -4.38 -5.82 -3.67
CA PHE A 252 -4.84 -4.51 -3.21
C PHE A 252 -5.52 -3.70 -4.33
N GLY A 253 -4.96 -3.72 -5.54
CA GLY A 253 -5.54 -3.04 -6.70
C GLY A 253 -6.84 -3.66 -7.21
N VAL A 254 -6.93 -4.99 -7.28
CA VAL A 254 -8.13 -5.72 -7.73
C VAL A 254 -9.31 -5.49 -6.79
N HIS A 255 -9.07 -5.32 -5.49
CA HIS A 255 -10.10 -4.90 -4.52
C HIS A 255 -10.47 -3.40 -4.60
N GLY A 256 -9.83 -2.61 -5.45
CA GLY A 256 -10.07 -1.16 -5.60
C GLY A 256 -9.29 -0.27 -4.61
N GLY A 257 -8.26 -0.81 -3.95
CA GLY A 257 -7.48 -0.10 -2.94
C GLY A 257 -6.81 1.18 -3.45
N PHE A 258 -6.30 1.20 -4.68
CA PHE A 258 -5.71 2.41 -5.27
C PHE A 258 -6.75 3.51 -5.57
N GLU A 259 -7.97 3.16 -5.98
CA GLU A 259 -9.07 4.13 -6.13
C GLU A 259 -9.55 4.67 -4.78
N LEU A 260 -9.48 3.87 -3.71
CA LEU A 260 -9.71 4.36 -2.35
C LEU A 260 -8.62 5.33 -1.91
N ILE A 261 -7.34 5.02 -2.16
CA ILE A 261 -6.23 5.98 -1.91
C ILE A 261 -6.47 7.29 -2.65
N ARG A 262 -6.72 7.23 -3.97
CA ARG A 262 -7.03 8.39 -4.82
C ARG A 262 -8.19 9.20 -4.25
N TRP A 263 -9.29 8.54 -3.86
CA TRP A 263 -10.44 9.21 -3.25
C TRP A 263 -10.13 9.85 -1.89
N TYR A 264 -9.37 9.18 -1.01
CA TYR A 264 -9.02 9.71 0.31
C TYR A 264 -8.14 10.96 0.21
N VAL A 265 -7.11 10.95 -0.64
CA VAL A 265 -6.22 12.10 -0.75
C VAL A 265 -6.91 13.33 -1.31
N THR A 266 -7.94 13.20 -2.16
CA THR A 266 -8.59 14.38 -2.76
C THR A 266 -9.55 15.10 -1.80
N ARG A 267 -10.07 14.43 -0.75
CA ARG A 267 -10.99 15.03 0.24
C ARG A 267 -10.45 16.34 0.81
N HIS A 268 -11.25 17.40 0.87
CA HIS A 268 -10.79 18.74 1.32
C HIS A 268 -9.95 18.70 2.61
N HIS A 269 -10.46 18.07 3.68
CA HIS A 269 -9.88 18.07 5.02
C HIS A 269 -8.98 16.86 5.35
N PHE A 270 -8.33 16.24 4.35
CA PHE A 270 -7.38 15.14 4.61
C PHE A 270 -6.05 15.68 5.23
N PRO A 271 -5.71 15.34 6.50
CA PRO A 271 -4.62 15.96 7.25
C PRO A 271 -3.23 15.40 6.92
N LEU A 272 -2.15 16.13 7.23
CA LEU A 272 -0.75 15.71 6.95
C LEU A 272 -0.41 14.30 7.48
N LYS A 273 -0.86 13.95 8.69
CA LYS A 273 -0.67 12.61 9.27
C LYS A 273 -1.34 11.52 8.42
N GLY A 274 -2.58 11.75 7.96
CA GLY A 274 -3.31 10.83 7.08
C GLY A 274 -2.68 10.75 5.69
N MET A 275 -2.20 11.88 5.17
CA MET A 275 -1.42 11.91 3.93
C MET A 275 -0.17 11.04 4.04
N GLN A 276 0.56 11.06 5.17
CA GLN A 276 1.73 10.18 5.32
C GLN A 276 1.32 8.71 5.43
N SER A 277 0.29 8.39 6.20
CA SER A 277 -0.25 7.02 6.27
C SER A 277 -0.73 6.48 4.92
N THR A 278 -1.00 7.36 3.95
CA THR A 278 -1.36 6.99 2.57
C THR A 278 -0.15 6.93 1.63
N LEU A 279 0.79 7.86 1.79
CA LEU A 279 1.93 8.04 0.88
C LEU A 279 3.15 7.17 1.26
N GLY A 280 3.32 6.84 2.55
CA GLY A 280 4.35 5.94 3.06
C GLY A 280 4.30 4.54 2.42
N PRO A 281 3.15 3.84 2.46
CA PRO A 281 3.03 2.50 1.89
C PRO A 281 3.30 2.50 0.37
N LEU A 282 2.81 3.52 -0.36
CA LEU A 282 3.08 3.69 -1.80
C LEU A 282 4.54 3.98 -2.10
N ALA A 283 5.21 4.81 -1.29
CA ALA A 283 6.62 5.14 -1.45
C ALA A 283 7.50 3.90 -1.23
N ASN A 284 7.23 3.11 -0.19
CA ASN A 284 7.97 1.89 0.13
C ASN A 284 7.97 0.86 -1.01
N VAL A 285 6.96 0.89 -1.90
CA VAL A 285 6.77 -0.07 -3.02
C VAL A 285 6.85 0.56 -4.41
N ALA A 286 7.21 1.85 -4.51
CA ALA A 286 7.12 2.63 -5.75
C ALA A 286 7.77 1.91 -6.95
N GLU A 287 8.87 1.23 -6.71
CA GLU A 287 9.68 0.49 -7.68
C GLU A 287 8.92 -0.63 -8.41
N TYR A 288 7.92 -1.24 -7.79
CA TYR A 288 7.09 -2.30 -8.41
C TYR A 288 5.89 -1.72 -9.19
N LEU A 289 5.40 -0.54 -8.81
CA LEU A 289 4.16 0.03 -9.35
C LEU A 289 4.31 0.29 -10.85
N THR A 290 3.33 -0.14 -11.65
CA THR A 290 3.35 0.04 -13.11
C THR A 290 3.27 1.52 -13.51
N MET A 291 3.69 1.85 -14.74
CA MET A 291 3.64 3.23 -15.26
C MET A 291 2.24 3.81 -15.13
N GLU A 292 1.22 3.03 -15.50
CA GLU A 292 -0.17 3.44 -15.34
C GLU A 292 -0.55 3.65 -13.87
N THR A 293 -0.19 2.74 -12.98
CA THR A 293 -0.50 2.86 -11.54
C THR A 293 0.12 4.12 -10.93
N MET A 294 1.34 4.47 -11.35
CA MET A 294 1.95 5.75 -11.00
C MET A 294 1.13 6.94 -11.54
N CYS A 295 0.81 6.94 -12.84
CA CYS A 295 0.11 8.05 -13.51
C CYS A 295 -1.35 8.25 -13.05
N ARG A 296 -2.10 7.17 -12.79
CA ARG A 296 -3.52 7.15 -12.40
C ARG A 296 -3.69 7.37 -10.88
N TYR A 297 -2.81 6.81 -10.04
CA TYR A 297 -3.03 6.77 -8.58
C TYR A 297 -1.95 7.43 -7.71
N ALA A 298 -0.66 7.40 -8.07
CA ALA A 298 0.40 8.01 -7.26
C ALA A 298 0.62 9.51 -7.56
N SER A 299 0.31 9.93 -8.78
CA SER A 299 0.34 11.32 -9.25
C SER A 299 -0.41 12.29 -8.33
N TRP A 300 -1.68 12.00 -8.01
CA TRP A 300 -2.54 12.85 -7.21
C TRP A 300 -2.10 13.04 -5.75
N PRO A 301 -1.72 11.99 -5.00
CA PRO A 301 -1.03 12.11 -3.72
C PRO A 301 0.22 13.00 -3.76
N ILE A 302 1.07 12.87 -4.79
CA ILE A 302 2.26 13.73 -4.96
C ILE A 302 1.86 15.19 -5.17
N ILE A 303 0.99 15.45 -6.15
CA ILE A 303 0.51 16.79 -6.52
C ILE A 303 -0.07 17.49 -5.30
N ARG A 304 -0.97 16.83 -4.56
CA ARG A 304 -1.55 17.44 -3.36
C ARG A 304 -0.55 17.60 -2.23
N THR A 305 0.38 16.67 -2.04
CA THR A 305 1.42 16.82 -1.01
C THR A 305 2.35 18.00 -1.33
N LEU A 306 2.64 18.27 -2.61
CA LEU A 306 3.34 19.49 -3.04
C LEU A 306 2.54 20.77 -2.76
N TRP A 307 1.21 20.75 -2.91
CA TRP A 307 0.34 21.87 -2.50
C TRP A 307 0.34 22.09 -0.99
N LEU A 308 0.19 21.02 -0.20
CA LEU A 308 0.23 21.06 1.27
C LEU A 308 1.58 21.60 1.78
N ILE A 309 2.69 21.12 1.22
CA ILE A 309 4.06 21.57 1.51
C ILE A 309 4.27 23.06 1.23
N HIS A 310 3.53 23.65 0.30
CA HIS A 310 3.64 25.09 0.01
C HIS A 310 2.79 25.95 0.97
N ASN A 311 1.70 25.41 1.52
CA ASN A 311 0.69 26.15 2.26
C ASN A 311 0.61 25.72 3.74
N LEU A 312 1.77 25.41 4.32
CA LEU A 312 1.94 24.93 5.70
C LEU A 312 1.63 26.01 6.74
N THR A 313 0.99 25.61 7.83
CA THR A 313 0.75 26.45 9.01
C THR A 313 1.84 26.28 10.09
N SER A 314 1.76 27.08 11.15
CA SER A 314 2.55 26.86 12.37
C SER A 314 2.19 25.57 13.12
N GLU A 315 0.96 25.08 12.97
CA GLU A 315 0.47 23.85 13.62
C GLU A 315 1.02 22.61 12.89
N ASP A 316 1.11 22.67 11.56
CA ASP A 316 1.77 21.65 10.72
C ASP A 316 3.26 21.45 11.04
N CYS A 317 3.86 22.33 11.84
CA CYS A 317 5.23 22.24 12.33
C CYS A 317 5.35 21.59 13.73
N ASN A 318 4.25 21.15 14.35
CA ASN A 318 4.24 20.52 15.68
C ASN A 318 4.99 19.16 15.66
N PRO A 319 6.08 18.97 16.43
CA PRO A 319 6.90 17.75 16.40
C PRO A 319 6.28 16.55 17.16
N GLN A 320 5.01 16.65 17.57
CA GLN A 320 4.24 15.51 18.09
C GLN A 320 3.25 14.96 17.05
N GLU A 321 2.84 15.78 16.08
CA GLU A 321 1.75 15.48 15.14
C GLU A 321 2.20 15.52 13.67
N SER A 322 3.20 16.36 13.37
CA SER A 322 3.72 16.57 12.02
C SER A 322 4.48 15.36 11.50
N ARG A 323 4.12 14.98 10.27
CA ARG A 323 4.80 13.97 9.44
C ARG A 323 5.53 14.60 8.25
N ILE A 324 5.84 15.89 8.33
CA ILE A 324 6.32 16.70 7.19
C ILE A 324 7.59 16.17 6.52
N PHE A 325 8.60 15.72 7.28
CA PHE A 325 9.84 15.20 6.71
C PHE A 325 9.66 13.80 6.10
N ASP A 326 8.76 13.01 6.68
CA ASP A 326 8.37 11.70 6.15
C ASP A 326 7.65 11.90 4.79
N LEU A 327 6.70 12.84 4.73
CA LEU A 327 5.95 13.22 3.51
C LEU A 327 6.86 13.67 2.37
N VAL A 328 7.79 14.59 2.67
CA VAL A 328 8.76 15.08 1.68
C VAL A 328 9.63 13.94 1.15
N THR A 329 9.99 12.98 2.01
CA THR A 329 10.76 11.79 1.62
C THR A 329 9.92 10.86 0.72
N SER A 330 8.69 10.55 1.10
CA SER A 330 7.76 9.73 0.31
C SER A 330 7.41 10.37 -1.05
N VAL A 331 7.24 11.70 -1.12
CA VAL A 331 7.11 12.43 -2.40
C VAL A 331 8.37 12.28 -3.26
N ARG A 332 9.56 12.50 -2.67
CA ARG A 332 10.84 12.42 -3.40
C ARG A 332 11.04 11.04 -4.03
N VAL A 333 10.79 10.00 -3.25
CA VAL A 333 10.78 8.58 -3.67
C VAL A 333 9.90 8.36 -4.90
N LEU A 334 8.65 8.80 -4.87
CA LEU A 334 7.70 8.60 -5.97
C LEU A 334 8.10 9.41 -7.22
N CYS A 335 8.65 10.62 -7.05
CA CYS A 335 9.20 11.42 -8.16
C CYS A 335 10.41 10.74 -8.83
N TYR A 336 11.28 10.04 -8.09
CA TYR A 336 12.36 9.24 -8.70
C TYR A 336 11.81 8.09 -9.55
N ARG A 337 10.78 7.38 -9.08
CA ARG A 337 10.13 6.32 -9.87
C ARG A 337 9.52 6.88 -11.14
N PHE A 338 8.81 8.01 -11.06
CA PHE A 338 8.28 8.72 -12.22
C PHE A 338 9.37 9.07 -13.25
N ALA A 339 10.46 9.68 -12.82
CA ALA A 339 11.59 10.03 -13.71
C ALA A 339 12.29 8.80 -14.31
N SER A 340 12.43 7.72 -13.54
CA SER A 340 12.95 6.43 -14.02
C SER A 340 12.09 5.86 -15.14
N LEU A 341 10.76 5.83 -14.94
CA LEU A 341 9.80 5.29 -15.90
C LEU A 341 9.71 6.15 -17.17
N ALA A 342 9.67 7.48 -17.02
CA ALA A 342 9.67 8.43 -18.14
C ALA A 342 10.89 8.26 -19.06
N SER A 343 12.05 7.91 -18.48
CA SER A 343 13.29 7.70 -19.23
C SER A 343 13.24 6.42 -20.06
N SER A 344 12.70 5.32 -19.51
CA SER A 344 12.49 4.07 -20.23
C SER A 344 11.40 4.16 -21.31
N SER A 345 10.37 4.97 -21.11
CA SER A 345 9.26 5.15 -22.06
C SER A 345 9.59 6.15 -23.18
N SER A 346 10.82 6.13 -23.69
CA SER A 346 11.28 6.97 -24.81
C SER A 346 11.08 6.32 -26.19
N SER A 347 10.45 5.14 -26.23
CA SER A 347 9.76 4.61 -27.42
C SER A 347 8.45 5.37 -27.68
N ASN A 348 7.99 5.36 -28.94
CA ASN A 348 6.90 6.24 -29.42
C ASN A 348 5.53 6.06 -28.75
N GLU A 349 5.30 4.98 -28.00
CA GLU A 349 3.97 4.64 -27.43
C GLU A 349 3.51 5.64 -26.36
N ALA A 350 4.42 6.11 -25.50
CA ALA A 350 4.08 7.05 -24.43
C ALA A 350 3.60 8.42 -24.96
N ALA A 351 3.96 8.80 -26.19
CA ALA A 351 3.51 10.03 -26.82
C ALA A 351 2.03 10.01 -27.22
N TYR A 352 1.46 8.83 -27.50
CA TYR A 352 0.05 8.69 -27.90
C TYR A 352 -0.92 8.66 -26.70
N VAL A 353 -0.51 8.07 -25.57
CA VAL A 353 -1.37 7.91 -24.39
C VAL A 353 -1.59 9.23 -23.63
N PHE A 354 -0.57 10.08 -23.53
CA PHE A 354 -0.57 11.24 -22.62
C PHE A 354 -0.69 12.59 -23.34
N ASN A 355 -1.49 12.67 -24.41
CA ASN A 355 -1.56 13.82 -25.31
C ASN A 355 -2.41 15.00 -24.77
N SER A 356 -2.44 15.21 -23.45
CA SER A 356 -3.21 16.27 -22.78
C SER A 356 -2.31 17.24 -22.02
N SER A 357 -2.47 18.55 -22.25
CA SER A 357 -1.80 19.58 -21.46
C SER A 357 -2.43 19.64 -20.07
N PHE A 358 -1.70 19.12 -19.07
CA PHE A 358 -2.05 19.22 -17.66
C PHE A 358 -2.16 20.70 -17.25
N PRO A 359 -3.18 21.13 -16.48
CA PRO A 359 -3.61 22.53 -16.46
C PRO A 359 -2.80 23.39 -15.48
N PHE A 360 -1.96 22.77 -14.65
CA PHE A 360 -1.26 23.45 -13.57
C PHE A 360 0.11 24.00 -13.96
N THR A 361 0.43 25.15 -13.37
CA THR A 361 1.76 25.75 -13.30
C THR A 361 2.31 25.65 -11.88
N VAL A 362 3.57 26.07 -11.65
CA VAL A 362 4.13 26.14 -10.28
C VAL A 362 3.45 27.23 -9.44
N VAL A 363 2.85 28.24 -10.08
CA VAL A 363 2.20 29.39 -9.41
C VAL A 363 0.91 28.98 -8.73
N ASP A 364 0.18 28.00 -9.28
CA ASP A 364 -1.10 27.56 -8.72
C ASP A 364 -0.92 26.84 -7.36
N PHE A 365 0.24 26.22 -7.15
CA PHE A 365 0.61 25.66 -5.85
C PHE A 365 0.89 26.73 -4.78
N THR A 366 1.13 27.98 -5.18
CA THR A 366 1.38 29.10 -4.24
C THR A 366 0.10 29.79 -3.77
N GLN A 367 -1.08 29.27 -4.13
CA GLN A 367 -2.35 29.78 -3.60
C GLN A 367 -2.78 28.96 -2.37
N PRO A 368 -3.03 29.59 -1.20
CA PRO A 368 -3.53 28.91 -0.01
C PRO A 368 -5.02 28.53 -0.13
N ARG A 369 -5.70 28.99 -1.18
CA ARG A 369 -6.99 28.41 -1.58
C ARG A 369 -6.74 27.06 -2.23
N GLN A 370 -7.26 26.01 -1.60
CA GLN A 370 -7.19 24.65 -2.12
C GLN A 370 -7.89 24.54 -3.49
N PRO A 371 -7.28 23.88 -4.49
CA PRO A 371 -7.95 23.51 -5.73
C PRO A 371 -9.14 22.58 -5.50
N ASP A 372 -10.10 22.57 -6.41
CA ASP A 372 -11.17 21.56 -6.43
C ASP A 372 -10.62 20.24 -6.98
N TRP A 373 -9.99 19.47 -6.09
CA TRP A 373 -9.31 18.22 -6.46
C TRP A 373 -10.23 17.23 -7.16
N ASP A 374 -11.52 17.16 -6.82
CA ASP A 374 -12.41 16.15 -7.40
C ASP A 374 -12.73 16.47 -8.87
N SER A 375 -13.12 17.71 -9.18
CA SER A 375 -13.32 18.15 -10.58
C SER A 375 -12.06 17.97 -11.43
N LEU A 376 -10.88 18.21 -10.85
CA LEU A 376 -9.59 18.05 -11.54
C LEU A 376 -9.21 16.57 -11.77
N VAL A 377 -9.60 15.69 -10.85
CA VAL A 377 -9.34 14.24 -10.89
C VAL A 377 -10.31 13.51 -11.82
N GLU A 378 -11.50 14.08 -12.03
CA GLU A 378 -12.44 13.69 -13.08
C GLU A 378 -11.94 14.17 -14.47
N GLN A 379 -11.48 15.42 -14.57
CA GLN A 379 -10.98 15.99 -15.84
C GLN A 379 -9.63 15.38 -16.29
N TYR A 380 -8.76 14.99 -15.34
CA TYR A 380 -7.45 14.40 -15.61
C TYR A 380 -7.26 13.10 -14.81
N PRO A 381 -7.90 11.99 -15.22
CA PRO A 381 -7.88 10.73 -14.46
C PRO A 381 -6.50 10.05 -14.43
N SER A 382 -5.59 10.42 -15.34
CA SER A 382 -4.20 9.95 -15.36
C SER A 382 -3.28 11.12 -15.76
N ILE A 383 -2.16 11.29 -15.06
CA ILE A 383 -1.26 12.45 -15.23
C ILE A 383 0.03 12.03 -15.94
N PRO A 384 0.46 12.73 -17.02
CA PRO A 384 1.70 12.42 -17.73
C PRO A 384 2.92 12.33 -16.79
N PRO A 385 3.82 11.35 -16.98
CA PRO A 385 5.06 11.25 -16.22
C PRO A 385 6.04 12.39 -16.54
N THR A 386 5.82 13.07 -17.68
CA THR A 386 6.53 14.28 -18.12
C THR A 386 6.01 15.57 -17.49
N ALA A 387 4.94 15.52 -16.67
CA ALA A 387 4.41 16.71 -16.01
C ALA A 387 5.48 17.36 -15.10
N PRO A 388 5.69 18.69 -15.17
CA PRO A 388 6.88 19.34 -14.59
C PRO A 388 6.90 19.35 -13.05
N PHE A 389 5.88 18.79 -12.39
CA PHE A 389 5.76 18.67 -10.94
C PHE A 389 6.52 17.46 -10.38
N PHE A 390 6.69 16.39 -11.16
CA PHE A 390 7.39 15.17 -10.75
C PHE A 390 8.93 15.32 -10.81
N SER A 391 9.42 16.54 -10.54
CA SER A 391 10.82 16.91 -10.61
C SER A 391 11.49 16.80 -9.24
N VAL A 392 12.39 15.83 -9.08
CA VAL A 392 13.16 15.59 -7.84
C VAL A 392 13.85 16.85 -7.31
N SER A 393 14.42 17.69 -8.21
CA SER A 393 15.07 18.93 -7.80
C SER A 393 14.09 19.96 -7.22
N ARG A 394 12.82 19.97 -7.65
CA ARG A 394 11.75 20.78 -7.04
C ARG A 394 11.34 20.24 -5.67
N VAL A 395 11.36 18.92 -5.46
CA VAL A 395 11.09 18.32 -4.14
C VAL A 395 12.19 18.69 -3.15
N ASP A 396 13.46 18.59 -3.56
CA ASP A 396 14.61 18.98 -2.72
C ASP A 396 14.64 20.49 -2.43
N GLU A 397 14.20 21.31 -3.39
CA GLU A 397 13.91 22.73 -3.21
C GLU A 397 12.91 22.98 -2.06
N ARG A 398 11.85 22.16 -1.94
CA ARG A 398 10.88 22.31 -0.85
C ARG A 398 11.39 21.69 0.47
N HIS A 399 12.09 20.55 0.42
CA HIS A 399 12.71 19.93 1.59
C HIS A 399 13.66 20.89 2.32
N LEU A 400 14.59 21.50 1.60
CA LEU A 400 15.56 22.43 2.17
C LEU A 400 14.89 23.71 2.71
N ALA A 401 13.76 24.15 2.13
CA ALA A 401 13.01 25.29 2.66
C ALA A 401 12.36 24.96 4.03
N ILE A 402 11.73 23.78 4.15
CA ILE A 402 11.15 23.30 5.42
C ILE A 402 12.24 23.15 6.49
N LEU A 403 13.40 22.58 6.14
CA LEU A 403 14.53 22.43 7.06
C LEU A 403 15.02 23.80 7.57
N LEU A 404 15.17 24.79 6.68
CA LEU A 404 15.60 26.14 7.07
C LEU A 404 14.57 26.84 7.96
N ALA A 405 13.28 26.80 7.62
CA ALA A 405 12.21 27.38 8.45
C ALA A 405 12.08 26.68 9.83
N SER A 406 12.33 25.38 9.89
CA SER A 406 12.33 24.60 11.14
C SER A 406 13.49 24.98 12.08
N LEU A 407 14.64 25.36 11.51
CA LEU A 407 15.85 25.77 12.22
C LEU A 407 15.80 27.25 12.65
N CYS A 408 15.48 28.11 11.69
CA CYS A 408 15.40 29.57 11.80
C CYS A 408 13.97 30.02 11.47
N PRO A 409 13.01 29.91 12.41
CA PRO A 409 11.63 30.30 12.16
C PRO A 409 11.52 31.83 11.96
N PRO A 410 10.52 32.29 11.18
CA PRO A 410 10.29 33.72 10.98
C PRO A 410 9.92 34.42 12.29
N ALA A 411 10.16 35.73 12.37
CA ALA A 411 9.93 36.52 13.57
C ALA A 411 8.46 36.41 14.05
N GLY A 412 8.28 35.99 15.31
CA GLY A 412 6.97 35.70 15.90
C GLY A 412 6.58 34.21 15.90
N ALA A 413 7.19 33.36 15.06
CA ALA A 413 6.92 31.93 15.03
C ALA A 413 7.86 31.15 15.97
N GLY A 414 7.30 30.39 16.91
CA GLY A 414 8.04 29.59 17.88
C GLY A 414 8.32 28.16 17.40
N SER A 415 9.43 27.92 16.68
CA SER A 415 9.95 26.55 16.51
C SER A 415 10.37 26.00 17.88
N SER A 416 10.02 24.74 18.19
CA SER A 416 10.41 24.12 19.46
C SER A 416 11.83 23.53 19.41
N PHE A 417 12.43 23.26 20.57
CA PHE A 417 13.73 22.58 20.62
C PHE A 417 13.69 21.20 19.96
N LYS A 418 12.57 20.46 20.08
CA LYS A 418 12.38 19.16 19.43
C LYS A 418 12.32 19.29 17.90
N VAL A 419 11.65 20.32 17.36
CA VAL A 419 11.66 20.63 15.90
C VAL A 419 13.07 20.94 15.42
N ARG A 420 13.78 21.86 16.08
CA ARG A 420 15.16 22.20 15.72
C ARG A 420 16.09 21.00 15.75
N MET A 421 15.98 20.14 16.78
CA MET A 421 16.78 18.91 16.85
C MET A 421 16.44 17.91 15.74
N LEU A 422 15.15 17.78 15.36
CA LEU A 422 14.74 16.92 14.24
C LEU A 422 15.26 17.46 12.90
N ALA A 423 15.10 18.75 12.63
CA ALA A 423 15.60 19.40 11.42
C ALA A 423 17.13 19.41 11.34
N CYS A 424 17.84 19.61 12.46
CA CYS A 424 19.29 19.41 12.56
C CYS A 424 19.67 17.98 12.18
N ARG A 425 18.93 16.98 12.68
CA ARG A 425 19.16 15.57 12.34
C ARG A 425 18.94 15.33 10.84
N HIS A 426 17.80 15.71 10.28
CA HIS A 426 17.54 15.55 8.84
C HIS A 426 18.57 16.30 7.97
N LEU A 427 19.07 17.47 8.39
CA LEU A 427 20.12 18.18 7.66
C LEU A 427 21.49 17.47 7.74
N ILE A 428 21.86 16.95 8.92
CA ILE A 428 23.05 16.09 9.11
C ILE A 428 22.93 14.79 8.28
N ASP A 429 21.69 14.30 8.16
CA ASP A 429 21.24 13.13 7.39
C ASP A 429 20.81 13.52 5.93
N GLN A 430 21.27 14.68 5.40
CA GLN A 430 21.09 15.14 4.01
C GLN A 430 22.33 15.80 3.37
N LEU A 431 23.17 16.47 4.16
CA LEU A 431 24.26 17.33 3.70
C LEU A 431 25.44 16.74 2.87
N SER A 432 25.80 15.46 2.80
CA SER A 432 25.14 14.23 3.26
C SER A 432 25.80 13.00 2.61
N ALA A 433 25.00 12.03 2.13
CA ALA A 433 25.46 10.95 1.21
C ALA A 433 26.29 11.47 0.02
N VAL A 434 26.17 12.77 -0.29
CA VAL A 434 26.96 13.57 -1.22
C VAL A 434 28.47 13.23 -1.20
N GLN A 435 29.08 12.91 -0.06
CA GLN A 435 30.48 12.48 0.00
C GLN A 435 30.70 11.06 -0.54
N GLN A 436 29.87 10.09 -0.11
CA GLN A 436 30.03 8.68 -0.46
C GLN A 436 29.85 8.45 -1.97
N ALA A 437 28.88 9.13 -2.59
CA ALA A 437 28.65 9.07 -4.04
C ALA A 437 29.87 9.53 -4.86
N ARG A 438 30.54 10.61 -4.44
CA ARG A 438 31.71 11.16 -5.14
C ARG A 438 32.93 10.22 -5.11
N SER A 439 33.06 9.37 -4.11
CA SER A 439 34.13 8.37 -4.03
C SER A 439 33.89 7.16 -4.94
N ALA A 440 32.64 6.71 -5.07
CA ALA A 440 32.30 5.59 -5.96
C ALA A 440 32.48 5.96 -7.44
N ASP A 441 32.04 7.16 -7.84
CA ASP A 441 32.12 7.67 -9.21
C ASP A 441 33.58 7.84 -9.71
N ALA A 442 34.54 8.00 -8.79
CA ALA A 442 35.97 7.99 -9.11
C ALA A 442 36.53 6.57 -9.36
N ALA A 443 36.08 5.57 -8.60
CA ALA A 443 36.51 4.17 -8.76
C ALA A 443 35.92 3.50 -10.02
N ILE A 444 34.71 3.89 -10.42
CA ILE A 444 34.12 3.46 -11.70
C ILE A 444 34.96 3.96 -12.89
N LYS A 445 35.56 5.14 -12.77
CA LYS A 445 36.41 5.75 -13.82
C LYS A 445 37.83 5.19 -13.88
N SER A 446 38.28 4.42 -12.88
CA SER A 446 39.59 3.75 -12.91
C SER A 446 39.55 2.32 -13.46
N ASN A 447 38.41 1.64 -13.38
CA ASN A 447 38.28 0.23 -13.79
C ASN A 447 37.43 0.07 -15.05
N ALA A 448 38.06 0.12 -16.22
CA ALA A 448 37.47 -0.44 -17.44
C ALA A 448 37.28 -1.97 -17.28
N SER A 449 36.28 -2.53 -17.97
CA SER A 449 35.89 -3.95 -17.94
C SER A 449 35.42 -4.50 -16.58
N ALA A 450 34.26 -4.02 -16.11
CA ALA A 450 33.33 -4.82 -15.32
C ALA A 450 31.97 -4.80 -16.02
N ALA A 451 31.21 -5.91 -15.98
CA ALA A 451 29.89 -5.98 -16.61
C ALA A 451 28.94 -4.95 -15.96
N THR A 452 28.25 -4.17 -16.78
CA THR A 452 27.27 -3.16 -16.31
C THR A 452 26.16 -3.82 -15.50
N PRO A 453 26.02 -3.54 -14.19
CA PRO A 453 24.88 -4.04 -13.44
C PRO A 453 23.61 -3.40 -13.99
N VAL A 454 22.54 -4.19 -14.15
CA VAL A 454 21.22 -3.65 -14.51
C VAL A 454 20.70 -2.89 -13.29
N VAL A 455 20.81 -1.56 -13.33
CA VAL A 455 20.30 -0.67 -12.28
C VAL A 455 18.78 -0.63 -12.38
N THR A 456 18.13 -1.64 -11.79
CA THR A 456 16.67 -1.69 -11.64
C THR A 456 16.21 -0.53 -10.77
N SER A 457 14.94 -0.09 -10.88
CA SER A 457 14.38 0.82 -9.88
C SER A 457 14.56 0.26 -8.47
N MET A 458 14.50 -1.08 -8.29
CA MET A 458 14.79 -1.76 -7.01
C MET A 458 16.16 -1.43 -6.43
N SER A 459 17.18 -1.40 -7.28
CA SER A 459 18.52 -1.05 -6.86
C SER A 459 18.64 0.44 -6.54
N ILE A 460 17.74 1.28 -7.10
CA ILE A 460 17.71 2.72 -6.83
C ILE A 460 17.00 3.00 -5.50
N LEU A 461 15.81 2.50 -5.18
CA LEU A 461 15.18 2.79 -3.88
C LEU A 461 15.68 1.89 -2.76
N ALA A 462 16.10 0.65 -2.98
CA ALA A 462 16.85 -0.07 -1.95
C ALA A 462 18.16 0.67 -1.63
N ALA A 463 18.88 1.18 -2.63
CA ALA A 463 20.03 2.06 -2.38
C ALA A 463 19.64 3.45 -1.90
N GLU A 464 18.46 4.02 -2.19
CA GLU A 464 18.03 5.35 -1.72
C GLU A 464 17.37 5.33 -0.34
N ASN A 465 16.78 4.21 0.10
CA ASN A 465 16.30 3.98 1.47
C ASN A 465 17.47 3.55 2.38
N GLN A 466 18.34 2.65 1.93
CA GLN A 466 19.62 2.46 2.61
C GLN A 466 20.48 3.72 2.55
N ALA A 467 20.45 4.50 1.46
CA ALA A 467 21.07 5.82 1.47
C ALA A 467 20.35 6.71 2.46
N PHE A 468 19.03 6.84 2.52
CA PHE A 468 18.31 7.67 3.50
C PHE A 468 18.83 7.47 4.93
N LEU A 469 19.09 6.21 5.31
CA LEU A 469 19.71 5.85 6.59
C LEU A 469 21.25 6.05 6.65
N LYS A 470 21.94 6.02 5.50
CA LYS A 470 23.38 6.28 5.30
C LYS A 470 23.73 7.71 4.82
N ARG A 471 22.78 8.66 4.61
CA ARG A 471 23.04 10.00 4.04
C ARG A 471 23.65 10.91 5.10
N ARG A 472 24.65 10.43 5.84
CA ARG A 472 25.18 11.01 7.07
C ARG A 472 26.67 11.28 6.92
N LYS A 473 27.02 12.56 6.78
CA LYS A 473 28.31 13.20 6.40
C LYS A 473 28.74 13.03 4.94
N VAL A 474 29.09 14.09 4.17
CA VAL A 474 28.95 15.57 4.24
C VAL A 474 29.20 16.13 2.79
N HIS A 475 29.18 17.39 2.33
CA HIS A 475 28.90 18.75 2.83
C HIS A 475 28.47 19.70 1.67
N LYS A 476 27.95 20.89 2.02
CA LYS A 476 27.80 22.13 1.21
C LYS A 476 27.03 22.09 -0.13
N LEU A 477 25.77 22.52 -0.08
CA LEU A 477 25.29 23.63 -0.91
C LEU A 477 24.33 24.52 -0.09
N ILE A 478 24.43 25.84 -0.24
CA ILE A 478 23.43 26.81 0.22
C ILE A 478 22.59 27.17 -1.02
N ARG A 479 21.26 27.33 -0.92
CA ARG A 479 20.50 27.78 -2.09
C ARG A 479 20.86 29.24 -2.40
N TYR A 480 21.28 29.45 -3.64
CA TYR A 480 21.96 30.63 -4.17
C TYR A 480 21.19 31.94 -3.89
N ASP A 481 19.88 31.87 -4.06
CA ASP A 481 18.85 32.88 -3.81
C ASP A 481 18.78 33.40 -2.35
N VAL A 482 18.92 32.52 -1.36
CA VAL A 482 18.82 32.89 0.07
C VAL A 482 20.09 33.61 0.55
N LEU A 483 21.26 33.25 0.01
CA LEU A 483 22.52 33.92 0.35
C LEU A 483 22.55 35.35 -0.22
N MET A 484 22.03 35.55 -1.44
CA MET A 484 21.99 36.85 -2.10
C MET A 484 20.99 37.85 -1.50
N THR A 485 20.07 37.41 -0.63
CA THR A 485 19.14 38.27 0.13
C THR A 485 19.61 38.57 1.56
N TRP A 486 20.69 37.95 2.04
CA TRP A 486 21.35 38.24 3.33
C TRP A 486 22.70 38.96 3.15
N VAL A 487 23.10 39.25 1.91
CA VAL A 487 24.35 39.99 1.55
C VAL A 487 24.00 41.32 0.84
N ARG A 488 22.85 41.90 1.21
CA ARG A 488 22.42 43.26 0.89
C ARG A 488 21.85 43.91 2.14
#